data_AF-A0A9E4FEX7-F1
#
_entry.id   AF-A0A9E4FEX7-F1
#
_cell.length_a   1.000
_cell.length_b   1.000
_cell.length_c   1.000
_cell.angle_alpha   90.00
_cell.angle_beta   90.00
_cell.angle_gamma   90.00
#
_symmetry.space_group_name_H-M   'P 1'
#
loop_
_entity.id
_entity.type
_entity.pdbx_description
1 polymer ?
#
loop_
_entity_poly.entity_id
_entity_poly.type
_entity_poly.pdbx_seq_one_letter_code
_entity_poly.pdbx_strand_id
1 'polypeptide(L)'
;MWLLIFLPLLWLAARAIEALITPSSGFNPVNAQVGLMGIPMAALAIILGLRIIAGEMDGRSLEIAYTVPGGCQRVWWAKLAAAALILVSAAILLALVTYFLFTKFPPVAVYGALQGAVFYLVLAMALATLFRSEVAGAMATVAVLVFDLVVLGSNGVRASPFWNPLAETNPDPEVLLAMTVQNRIGIPLFIALVVGLAFMRANRRERMLGG
;
A
#
# COMPACT_ATOMS: atom_id res chain seq x y z
N MET A 1 11.88 14.39 -0.74
CA MET A 1 11.30 13.03 -0.94
C MET A 1 11.58 12.12 0.26
N TRP A 2 12.81 12.09 0.78
CA TRP A 2 13.21 11.31 1.97
C TRP A 2 12.44 11.61 3.26
N LEU A 3 11.96 12.85 3.44
CA LEU A 3 11.15 13.23 4.61
C LEU A 3 9.83 12.46 4.72
N LEU A 4 9.32 11.89 3.62
CA LEU A 4 8.08 11.11 3.62
C LEU A 4 8.19 9.82 4.44
N ILE A 5 9.40 9.32 4.70
CA ILE A 5 9.65 8.15 5.55
C ILE A 5 9.18 8.40 6.98
N PHE A 6 9.25 9.65 7.45
CA PHE A 6 8.85 10.03 8.81
C PHE A 6 7.35 10.32 8.94
N LEU A 7 6.62 10.48 7.83
CA LEU A 7 5.20 10.83 7.85
C LEU A 7 4.35 9.78 8.61
N PRO A 8 4.58 8.47 8.45
CA PRO A 8 3.92 7.44 9.27
C PRO A 8 4.17 7.57 10.78
N LEU A 9 5.26 8.21 11.22
CA LEU A 9 5.53 8.38 12.66
C LEU A 9 4.57 9.37 13.32
N LEU A 10 4.03 10.34 12.57
CA LEU A 10 3.02 11.26 13.09
C LEU A 10 1.76 10.52 13.53
N TRP A 11 1.42 9.42 12.85
CA TRP A 11 0.33 8.55 13.26
C TRP A 11 0.60 7.87 14.61
N LEU A 12 1.82 7.35 14.81
CA LEU A 12 2.19 6.77 16.11
C LEU A 12 2.21 7.83 17.21
N ALA A 13 2.67 9.05 16.93
CA ALA A 13 2.61 10.16 17.88
C ALA A 13 1.15 10.46 18.27
N ALA A 14 0.22 10.51 17.32
CA ALA A 14 -1.20 10.69 17.60
C ALA A 14 -1.77 9.54 18.46
N ARG A 15 -1.38 8.29 18.17
CA ARG A 15 -1.79 7.11 18.98
C ARG A 15 -1.19 7.09 20.37
N ALA A 16 0.03 7.59 20.55
CA ALA A 16 0.63 7.76 21.87
C ALA A 16 -0.15 8.79 22.71
N ILE A 17 -0.55 9.91 22.09
CA ILE A 17 -1.36 10.95 22.76
C ILE A 17 -2.73 10.39 23.16
N GLU A 18 -3.39 9.65 22.26
CA GLU A 18 -4.67 9.01 22.56
C GLU A 18 -4.56 8.04 23.74
N ALA A 19 -3.49 7.25 23.80
CA ALA A 19 -3.24 6.33 24.91
C ALA A 19 -2.99 7.03 26.26
N LEU A 20 -2.45 8.25 26.24
CA LEU A 20 -2.30 9.09 27.44
C LEU A 20 -3.65 9.61 27.94
N ILE A 21 -4.58 9.90 27.04
CA ILE A 21 -5.92 10.44 27.37
C ILE A 21 -6.87 9.31 27.80
N THR A 22 -6.81 8.15 27.13
CA THR A 22 -7.69 7.00 27.38
C THR A 22 -6.86 5.73 27.63
N PRO A 23 -6.44 5.46 28.87
CA PRO A 23 -5.54 4.33 29.19
C PRO A 23 -6.16 2.93 29.03
N SER A 24 -7.47 2.83 28.81
CA SER A 24 -8.20 1.54 28.78
C SER A 24 -8.06 0.74 27.48
N SER A 25 -7.54 1.34 26.41
CA SER A 25 -7.28 0.68 25.13
C SER A 25 -5.82 0.23 25.01
N GLY A 26 -5.43 -0.78 25.80
CA GLY A 26 -4.11 -1.39 25.66
C GLY A 26 -3.88 -1.87 24.21
N PHE A 27 -2.74 -1.51 23.62
CA PHE A 27 -2.41 -1.94 22.26
C PHE A 27 -2.12 -3.44 22.20
N ASN A 28 -3.07 -4.20 21.65
CA ASN A 28 -2.95 -5.64 21.44
C ASN A 28 -2.06 -5.93 20.20
N PRO A 29 -1.20 -6.98 20.23
CA PRO A 29 -0.47 -7.48 19.06
C PRO A 29 -1.31 -7.66 17.79
N VAL A 30 -2.59 -8.03 17.93
CA VAL A 30 -3.52 -8.18 16.79
C VAL A 30 -3.76 -6.84 16.07
N ASN A 31 -3.84 -5.74 16.82
CA ASN A 31 -4.11 -4.41 16.28
C ASN A 31 -2.85 -3.72 15.73
N ALA A 32 -1.66 -4.26 16.02
CA ALA A 32 -0.40 -3.68 15.56
C ALA A 32 -0.27 -3.70 14.02
N GLN A 33 -0.69 -4.80 13.37
CA GLN A 33 -0.58 -4.94 11.91
C GLN A 33 -1.35 -3.85 11.16
N VAL A 34 -2.64 -3.69 11.45
CA VAL A 34 -3.52 -2.80 10.68
C VAL A 34 -3.59 -1.41 11.31
N GLY A 35 -3.85 -1.35 12.62
CA GLY A 35 -4.11 -0.09 13.32
C GLY A 35 -2.86 0.77 13.50
N LEU A 36 -1.73 0.19 13.88
CA LEU A 36 -0.49 0.94 14.14
C LEU A 36 0.37 1.10 12.88
N MET A 37 0.47 0.04 12.07
CA MET A 37 1.36 0.04 10.90
C MET A 37 0.61 0.16 9.57
N GLY A 38 -0.45 -0.62 9.35
CA GLY A 38 -1.11 -0.76 8.05
C GLY A 38 -1.72 0.54 7.52
N ILE A 39 -2.53 1.23 8.33
CA ILE A 39 -3.20 2.48 7.94
C ILE A 39 -2.20 3.58 7.52
N PRO A 40 -1.20 3.98 8.35
CA PRO A 40 -0.27 5.04 7.95
C PRO A 40 0.61 4.62 6.76
N MET A 41 0.93 3.32 6.64
CA MET A 41 1.63 2.78 5.47
C MET A 41 0.78 2.84 4.20
N ALA A 42 -0.52 2.57 4.29
CA ALA A 42 -1.47 2.70 3.19
C ALA A 42 -1.56 4.16 2.71
N ALA A 43 -1.68 5.10 3.65
CA ALA A 43 -1.73 6.53 3.34
C ALA A 43 -0.46 7.00 2.61
N LEU A 44 0.72 6.63 3.13
CA LEU A 44 1.99 6.91 2.47
C LEU A 44 2.06 6.27 1.07
N ALA A 45 1.62 5.02 0.95
CA ALA A 45 1.60 4.30 -0.32
C ALA A 45 0.70 4.98 -1.36
N ILE A 46 -0.48 5.45 -0.97
CA ILE A 46 -1.38 6.19 -1.86
C ILE A 46 -0.69 7.46 -2.36
N ILE A 47 -0.10 8.26 -1.47
CA ILE A 47 0.62 9.50 -1.84
C ILE A 47 1.75 9.19 -2.83
N LEU A 48 2.55 8.15 -2.56
CA LEU A 48 3.64 7.75 -3.45
C LEU A 48 3.10 7.26 -4.80
N GLY A 49 2.02 6.48 -4.82
CA GLY A 49 1.43 5.91 -6.03
C GLY A 49 0.90 6.98 -6.97
N LEU A 50 0.26 8.03 -6.42
CA LEU A 50 -0.19 9.19 -7.19
C LEU A 50 1.01 9.94 -7.81
N ARG A 51 2.07 10.15 -7.03
CA ARG A 51 3.28 10.86 -7.50
C ARG A 51 4.03 10.15 -8.62
N ILE A 52 3.88 8.83 -8.77
CA ILE A 52 4.48 8.09 -9.88
C ILE A 52 3.96 8.65 -11.22
N ILE A 53 2.68 9.01 -11.28
CA ILE A 53 1.98 9.43 -12.51
C ILE A 53 1.77 10.94 -12.60
N ALA A 54 1.78 11.65 -11.48
CA ALA A 54 1.57 13.10 -11.41
C ALA A 54 2.30 13.88 -12.52
N GLY A 55 3.61 13.69 -12.64
CA GLY A 55 4.44 14.36 -13.64
C GLY A 55 4.25 13.90 -15.09
N GLU A 56 3.52 12.80 -15.31
CA GLU A 56 3.19 12.27 -16.64
C GLU A 56 1.76 12.60 -17.09
N MET A 57 0.93 13.12 -16.19
CA MET A 57 -0.35 13.69 -16.59
C MET A 57 -0.18 15.04 -17.28
N ASP A 58 0.87 15.81 -16.93
CA ASP A 58 1.22 17.05 -17.61
C ASP A 58 1.96 16.79 -18.93
N GLY A 59 1.35 17.24 -20.02
CA GLY A 59 1.69 16.96 -21.43
C GLY A 59 3.17 17.08 -21.84
N ARG A 60 3.97 17.89 -21.13
CA ARG A 60 5.35 18.20 -21.50
C ARG A 60 6.37 17.07 -21.29
N SER A 61 6.13 16.15 -20.35
CA SER A 61 7.03 14.99 -20.17
C SER A 61 6.75 13.87 -21.18
N LEU A 62 5.55 13.86 -21.79
CA LEU A 62 5.18 12.88 -22.81
C LEU A 62 6.03 13.05 -24.07
N GLU A 63 6.23 14.27 -24.55
CA GLU A 63 6.88 14.50 -25.86
C GLU A 63 8.33 14.01 -25.91
N ILE A 64 9.08 14.07 -24.80
CA ILE A 64 10.48 13.62 -24.76
C ILE A 64 10.57 12.12 -24.44
N ALA A 65 9.73 11.61 -23.53
CA ALA A 65 9.80 10.22 -23.07
C ALA A 65 9.27 9.20 -24.11
N TYR A 66 8.33 9.60 -24.98
CA TYR A 66 7.76 8.73 -26.02
C TYR A 66 8.52 8.76 -27.35
N THR A 67 9.61 9.52 -27.45
CA THR A 67 10.51 9.44 -28.63
C THR A 67 11.33 8.16 -28.67
N VAL A 68 11.46 7.44 -27.53
CA VAL A 68 12.19 6.18 -27.43
C VAL A 68 11.20 5.04 -27.12
N PRO A 69 11.11 4.00 -27.98
CA PRO A 69 10.24 2.85 -27.75
C PRO A 69 10.48 2.22 -26.37
N GLY A 70 9.44 2.12 -25.54
CA GLY A 70 9.51 1.54 -24.19
C GLY A 70 10.16 2.43 -23.12
N GLY A 71 10.41 3.71 -23.40
CA GLY A 71 10.96 4.67 -22.44
C GLY A 71 10.06 4.88 -21.21
N CYS A 72 8.75 5.00 -21.42
CA CYS A 72 7.77 5.19 -20.35
C CYS A 72 7.75 4.01 -19.37
N GLN A 73 7.84 2.77 -19.87
CA GLN A 73 7.86 1.57 -19.04
C GLN A 73 9.06 1.52 -18.09
N ARG A 74 10.26 1.88 -18.57
CA ARG A 74 11.49 1.88 -17.75
C ARG A 74 11.42 2.93 -16.63
N VAL A 75 10.89 4.12 -16.94
CA VAL A 75 10.72 5.20 -15.96
C VAL A 75 9.74 4.81 -14.86
N TRP A 76 8.62 4.18 -15.22
CA TRP A 76 7.62 3.70 -14.25
C TRP A 76 8.19 2.62 -13.32
N TRP A 77 8.96 1.68 -13.86
CA TRP A 77 9.65 0.68 -13.03
C TRP A 77 10.63 1.32 -12.05
N ALA A 78 11.42 2.30 -12.49
CA ALA A 78 12.33 3.02 -11.60
C ALA A 78 11.58 3.78 -10.49
N LYS A 79 10.47 4.46 -10.83
CA LYS A 79 9.63 5.16 -9.85
C LYS A 79 8.94 4.21 -8.87
N LEU A 80 8.42 3.08 -9.34
CA LEU A 80 7.84 2.02 -8.51
C LEU A 80 8.88 1.42 -7.56
N ALA A 81 10.09 1.12 -8.05
CA ALA A 81 11.18 0.61 -7.23
C ALA A 81 11.60 1.62 -6.15
N ALA A 82 11.73 2.90 -6.51
CA ALA A 82 12.02 3.96 -5.54
C ALA A 82 10.92 4.11 -4.48
N ALA A 83 9.64 4.07 -4.89
CA ALA A 83 8.52 4.11 -3.96
C ALA A 83 8.49 2.88 -3.03
N ALA A 84 8.77 1.68 -3.56
CA ALA A 84 8.86 0.47 -2.77
C ALA A 84 9.99 0.54 -1.73
N LEU A 85 11.16 1.08 -2.08
CA LEU A 85 12.26 1.28 -1.13
C LEU A 85 11.89 2.26 0.00
N ILE A 86 11.16 3.33 -0.32
CA ILE A 86 10.63 4.26 0.69
C ILE A 86 9.65 3.54 1.61
N LEU A 87 8.74 2.72 1.07
CA LEU A 87 7.80 1.94 1.89
C LEU A 87 8.50 0.92 2.77
N VAL A 88 9.50 0.19 2.27
CA VAL A 88 10.28 -0.76 3.08
C VAL A 88 10.99 -0.03 4.22
N SER A 89 11.62 1.11 3.93
CA SER A 89 12.32 1.92 4.95
C SER A 89 11.34 2.44 6.01
N ALA A 90 10.19 2.95 5.59
CA ALA A 90 9.14 3.41 6.48
C ALA A 90 8.55 2.27 7.32
N ALA A 91 8.33 1.08 6.73
CA ALA A 91 7.83 -0.09 7.44
C ALA A 91 8.80 -0.55 8.54
N ILE A 92 10.10 -0.61 8.25
CA ILE A 92 11.14 -0.98 9.23
C ILE A 92 11.16 0.04 10.37
N LEU A 93 11.19 1.33 10.05
CA LEU A 93 11.21 2.39 11.05
C LEU A 93 9.97 2.35 11.95
N LEU A 94 8.79 2.23 11.33
CA LEU A 94 7.51 2.15 12.03
C LEU A 94 7.40 0.90 12.90
N ALA A 95 7.88 -0.24 12.40
CA ALA A 95 7.93 -1.49 13.16
C ALA A 95 8.84 -1.37 14.38
N LEU A 96 10.04 -0.78 14.24
CA LEU A 96 10.96 -0.58 15.37
C LEU A 96 10.32 0.32 16.45
N VAL A 97 9.78 1.47 16.05
CA VAL A 97 9.12 2.40 16.97
C VAL A 97 7.93 1.73 17.66
N THR A 98 7.11 0.99 16.90
CA THR A 98 5.95 0.27 17.44
C THR A 98 6.37 -0.83 18.44
N TYR A 99 7.43 -1.57 18.12
CA TYR A 99 7.93 -2.67 18.95
C TYR A 99 8.48 -2.18 20.30
N PHE A 100 9.23 -1.06 20.30
CA PHE A 100 9.83 -0.54 21.52
C PHE A 100 8.90 0.32 22.37
N LEU A 101 7.94 1.04 21.78
CA LEU A 101 7.09 2.00 22.51
C LEU A 101 5.68 1.48 22.81
N PHE A 102 5.15 0.54 22.03
CA PHE A 102 3.74 0.15 22.12
C PHE A 102 3.55 -1.31 22.48
N THR A 103 3.94 -2.24 21.61
CA THR A 103 3.63 -3.66 21.80
C THR A 103 4.57 -4.56 21.00
N LYS A 104 4.88 -5.74 21.54
CA LYS A 104 5.67 -6.75 20.84
C LYS A 104 4.77 -7.56 19.92
N PHE A 105 5.17 -7.72 18.67
CA PHE A 105 4.42 -8.46 17.66
C PHE A 105 5.35 -9.34 16.83
N PRO A 106 4.84 -10.41 16.20
CA PRO A 106 5.64 -11.27 15.34
C PRO A 106 5.97 -10.59 14.00
N PRO A 107 7.08 -10.96 13.33
CA PRO A 107 7.49 -10.37 12.05
C PRO A 107 6.43 -10.46 10.93
N VAL A 108 5.55 -11.46 11.00
CA VAL A 108 4.43 -11.65 10.07
C VAL A 108 3.51 -10.41 10.01
N ALA A 109 3.37 -9.68 11.12
CA ALA A 109 2.58 -8.45 11.16
C ALA A 109 3.20 -7.32 10.29
N VAL A 110 4.53 -7.24 10.24
CA VAL A 110 5.24 -6.27 9.39
C VAL A 110 5.02 -6.60 7.92
N TYR A 111 5.12 -7.89 7.57
CA TYR A 111 4.86 -8.34 6.21
C TYR A 111 3.41 -8.04 5.78
N GLY A 112 2.43 -8.29 6.65
CA GLY A 112 1.03 -7.96 6.37
C GLY A 112 0.80 -6.46 6.14
N ALA A 113 1.42 -5.60 6.94
CA ALA A 113 1.35 -4.16 6.74
C ALA A 113 2.02 -3.72 5.43
N LEU A 114 3.20 -4.28 5.10
CA LEU A 114 3.92 -3.96 3.87
C LEU A 114 3.16 -4.44 2.62
N GLN A 115 2.59 -5.65 2.65
CA GLN A 115 1.78 -6.19 1.57
C GLN A 115 0.60 -5.28 1.24
N GLY A 116 -0.16 -4.86 2.26
CA GLY A 116 -1.26 -3.92 2.08
C GLY A 116 -0.77 -2.56 1.56
N ALA A 117 0.36 -2.05 2.05
CA ALA A 117 0.95 -0.81 1.54
C ALA A 117 1.28 -0.91 0.04
N VAL A 118 1.96 -1.98 -0.39
CA VAL A 118 2.30 -2.18 -1.81
C VAL A 118 1.03 -2.34 -2.67
N PHE A 119 0.00 -3.00 -2.16
CA PHE A 119 -1.30 -3.07 -2.82
C PHE A 119 -1.87 -1.66 -3.08
N TYR A 120 -1.94 -0.81 -2.05
CA TYR A 120 -2.49 0.55 -2.20
C TYR A 120 -1.59 1.48 -3.01
N LEU A 121 -0.27 1.27 -3.03
CA LEU A 121 0.67 1.96 -3.93
C LEU A 121 0.29 1.74 -5.39
N VAL A 122 0.16 0.47 -5.76
CA VAL A 122 -0.13 0.05 -7.13
C VAL A 122 -1.55 0.40 -7.51
N LEU A 123 -2.51 0.25 -6.59
CA LEU A 123 -3.90 0.61 -6.83
C LEU A 123 -4.07 2.11 -7.05
N ALA A 124 -3.43 2.96 -6.25
CA ALA A 124 -3.43 4.42 -6.43
C ALA A 124 -2.87 4.82 -7.78
N MET A 125 -1.73 4.23 -8.15
CA MET A 125 -1.12 4.44 -9.45
C MET A 125 -2.07 4.02 -10.59
N ALA A 126 -2.64 2.82 -10.52
CA ALA A 126 -3.53 2.32 -11.57
C ALA A 126 -4.82 3.15 -11.71
N LEU A 127 -5.45 3.54 -10.59
CA LEU A 127 -6.67 4.33 -10.61
C LEU A 127 -6.42 5.77 -11.08
N ALA A 128 -5.31 6.40 -10.68
CA ALA A 128 -4.91 7.69 -11.22
C ALA A 128 -4.66 7.64 -12.73
N THR A 129 -4.01 6.57 -13.22
CA THR A 129 -3.86 6.31 -14.67
C THR A 129 -5.21 6.15 -15.37
N LEU A 130 -6.13 5.42 -14.74
CA LEU A 130 -7.46 5.12 -15.29
C LEU A 130 -8.30 6.38 -15.44
N PHE A 131 -8.33 7.23 -14.40
CA PHE A 131 -9.12 8.45 -14.39
C PHE A 131 -8.42 9.66 -15.00
N ARG A 132 -7.11 9.55 -15.28
CA ARG A 132 -6.28 10.66 -15.76
C ARG A 132 -6.33 11.88 -14.83
N SER A 133 -6.45 11.62 -13.53
CA SER A 133 -6.58 12.63 -12.50
C SER A 133 -6.04 12.07 -11.19
N GLU A 134 -5.11 12.80 -10.58
CA GLU A 134 -4.58 12.49 -9.25
C GLU A 134 -5.68 12.50 -8.21
N VAL A 135 -6.55 13.51 -8.26
CA VAL A 135 -7.62 13.69 -7.29
C VAL A 135 -8.65 12.57 -7.39
N ALA A 136 -9.11 12.25 -8.61
CA ALA A 136 -10.07 11.15 -8.80
C ALA A 136 -9.45 9.79 -8.45
N GLY A 137 -8.18 9.56 -8.83
CA GLY A 137 -7.42 8.37 -8.42
C GLY A 137 -7.33 8.24 -6.91
N ALA A 138 -6.95 9.32 -6.22
CA ALA A 138 -6.85 9.37 -4.77
C ALA A 138 -8.17 9.03 -4.09
N MET A 139 -9.25 9.71 -4.49
CA MET A 139 -10.58 9.49 -3.90
C MET A 139 -11.04 8.05 -4.08
N ALA A 140 -10.86 7.48 -5.28
CA ALA A 140 -11.25 6.10 -5.53
C ALA A 140 -10.42 5.10 -4.72
N THR A 141 -9.10 5.31 -4.60
CA THR A 141 -8.26 4.44 -3.77
C THR A 141 -8.59 4.55 -2.29
N VAL A 142 -8.86 5.75 -1.79
CA VAL A 142 -9.30 5.97 -0.41
C VAL A 142 -10.65 5.29 -0.17
N ALA A 143 -11.59 5.36 -1.12
CA ALA A 143 -12.86 4.66 -1.02
C ALA A 143 -12.67 3.14 -0.92
N VAL A 144 -11.75 2.56 -1.72
CA VAL A 144 -11.39 1.14 -1.63
C VAL A 144 -10.75 0.82 -0.28
N LEU A 145 -9.87 1.68 0.24
CA LEU A 145 -9.26 1.51 1.56
C LEU A 145 -10.30 1.50 2.67
N VAL A 146 -11.26 2.44 2.64
CA VAL A 146 -12.34 2.48 3.62
C VAL A 146 -13.22 1.25 3.51
N PHE A 147 -13.57 0.82 2.30
CA PHE A 147 -14.33 -0.40 2.08
C PHE A 147 -13.59 -1.64 2.61
N ASP A 148 -12.30 -1.76 2.35
CA ASP A 148 -11.47 -2.85 2.85
C ASP A 148 -11.43 -2.86 4.38
N LEU A 149 -11.18 -1.73 5.03
CA LEU A 149 -11.11 -1.66 6.50
C LEU A 149 -12.47 -1.92 7.17
N VAL A 150 -13.56 -1.39 6.63
CA VAL A 150 -14.89 -1.44 7.25
C VAL A 150 -15.66 -2.71 6.91
N VAL A 151 -15.50 -3.24 5.69
CA VAL A 151 -16.27 -4.38 5.19
C VAL A 151 -15.46 -5.66 5.15
N LEU A 152 -14.24 -5.64 4.61
CA LEU A 152 -13.45 -6.87 4.49
C LEU A 152 -12.72 -7.21 5.80
N GLY A 153 -12.10 -6.20 6.43
CA GLY A 153 -11.32 -6.36 7.66
C GLY A 153 -12.16 -6.73 8.87
N SER A 154 -13.33 -6.09 9.02
CA SER A 154 -14.27 -6.40 10.12
C SER A 154 -14.84 -7.82 10.06
N ASN A 155 -15.00 -8.35 8.84
CA ASN A 155 -15.54 -9.69 8.59
C ASN A 155 -14.45 -10.76 8.44
N GLY A 156 -13.17 -10.43 8.68
CA GLY A 156 -12.06 -11.39 8.57
C GLY A 156 -11.87 -11.94 7.15
N VAL A 157 -12.28 -11.21 6.11
CA VAL A 157 -12.28 -11.72 4.74
C VAL A 157 -10.84 -11.88 4.24
N ARG A 158 -10.50 -13.08 3.80
CA ARG A 158 -9.16 -13.46 3.32
C ARG A 158 -8.69 -12.68 2.09
N ALA A 159 -9.61 -12.09 1.34
CA ALA A 159 -9.31 -11.23 0.19
C ALA A 159 -8.79 -9.84 0.59
N SER A 160 -8.87 -9.47 1.87
CA SER A 160 -8.32 -8.20 2.35
C SER A 160 -6.79 -8.17 2.20
N PRO A 161 -6.20 -7.12 1.61
CA PRO A 161 -4.75 -6.90 1.61
C PRO A 161 -4.16 -6.84 3.03
N PHE A 162 -4.97 -6.42 4.01
CA PHE A 162 -4.61 -6.28 5.41
C PHE A 162 -5.02 -7.47 6.29
N TRP A 163 -5.48 -8.57 5.70
CA TRP A 163 -5.87 -9.76 6.47
C TRP A 163 -4.76 -10.19 7.45
N ASN A 164 -5.16 -10.41 8.71
CA ASN A 164 -4.24 -10.70 9.81
C ASN A 164 -4.50 -12.11 10.36
N PRO A 165 -3.54 -13.04 10.24
CA PRO A 165 -3.69 -14.39 10.79
C PRO A 165 -3.78 -14.42 12.33
N LEU A 166 -3.31 -13.37 13.01
CA LEU A 166 -3.35 -13.27 14.48
C LEU A 166 -4.75 -12.94 15.02
N ALA A 167 -5.65 -12.46 14.16
CA ALA A 167 -7.02 -12.13 14.56
C ALA A 167 -7.94 -13.37 14.60
N GLU A 168 -7.50 -14.49 14.02
CA GLU A 168 -8.30 -15.71 13.92
C GLU A 168 -8.29 -16.48 15.25
N THR A 169 -9.48 -16.76 15.79
CA THR A 169 -9.62 -17.40 17.11
C THR A 169 -9.79 -18.91 16.96
N ASN A 170 -8.89 -19.71 17.54
CA ASN A 170 -8.89 -21.19 17.50
C ASN A 170 -8.99 -21.85 16.10
N PRO A 171 -8.20 -21.45 15.09
CA PRO A 171 -8.14 -22.20 13.84
C PRO A 171 -7.23 -23.43 14.00
N ASP A 172 -7.62 -24.54 13.36
CA ASP A 172 -6.72 -25.66 13.14
C ASP A 172 -5.43 -25.18 12.44
N PRO A 173 -4.24 -25.63 12.88
CA PRO A 173 -2.98 -25.14 12.31
C PRO A 173 -2.88 -25.29 10.79
N GLU A 174 -3.44 -26.37 10.24
CA GLU A 174 -3.48 -26.64 8.80
C GLU A 174 -4.36 -25.62 8.06
N VAL A 175 -5.51 -25.27 8.65
CA VAL A 175 -6.44 -24.30 8.06
C VAL A 175 -5.83 -22.91 8.10
N LEU A 176 -5.20 -22.50 9.22
CA LEU A 176 -4.52 -21.20 9.32
C LEU A 176 -3.39 -21.08 8.30
N LEU A 177 -2.62 -22.15 8.07
CA LEU A 177 -1.56 -22.18 7.06
C LEU A 177 -2.14 -22.00 5.66
N ALA A 178 -3.19 -22.74 5.31
CA ALA A 178 -3.85 -22.62 4.01
C ALA A 178 -4.39 -21.21 3.76
N MET A 179 -5.05 -20.60 4.76
CA MET A 179 -5.54 -19.22 4.69
C MET A 179 -4.41 -18.21 4.49
N THR A 180 -3.31 -18.39 5.22
CA THR A 180 -2.14 -17.52 5.13
C THR A 180 -1.51 -17.61 3.74
N VAL A 181 -1.29 -18.82 3.22
CA VAL A 181 -0.73 -19.04 1.88
C VAL A 181 -1.64 -18.43 0.81
N GLN A 182 -2.96 -18.64 0.92
CA GLN A 182 -3.94 -18.10 -0.02
C GLN A 182 -3.85 -16.57 -0.10
N ASN A 183 -3.81 -15.87 1.03
CA ASN A 183 -3.68 -14.41 1.04
C ASN A 183 -2.29 -13.96 0.55
N ARG A 184 -1.22 -14.60 1.03
CA ARG A 184 0.17 -14.20 0.73
C ARG A 184 0.58 -14.46 -0.71
N ILE A 185 -0.11 -15.33 -1.44
CA ILE A 185 0.09 -15.53 -2.88
C ILE A 185 -0.95 -14.75 -3.68
N GLY A 186 -2.21 -14.76 -3.25
CA GLY A 186 -3.32 -14.12 -3.97
C GLY A 186 -3.15 -12.61 -4.11
N ILE A 187 -2.72 -11.92 -3.05
CA ILE A 187 -2.55 -10.46 -3.09
C ILE A 187 -1.38 -10.05 -4.01
N PRO A 188 -0.17 -10.65 -3.93
CA PRO A 188 0.88 -10.37 -4.90
C PRO A 188 0.51 -10.66 -6.36
N LEU A 189 -0.24 -11.74 -6.63
CA LEU A 189 -0.74 -12.02 -7.99
C LEU A 189 -1.69 -10.93 -8.47
N PHE A 190 -2.59 -10.47 -7.60
CA PHE A 190 -3.48 -9.36 -7.92
C PHE A 190 -2.70 -8.06 -8.18
N ILE A 191 -1.68 -7.78 -7.37
CA ILE A 191 -0.77 -6.63 -7.57
C ILE A 191 -0.11 -6.73 -8.95
N ALA A 192 0.47 -7.88 -9.30
CA ALA A 192 1.10 -8.10 -10.60
C ALA A 192 0.12 -7.90 -11.76
N LEU A 193 -1.12 -8.35 -11.61
CA LEU A 193 -2.19 -8.14 -12.59
C LEU A 193 -2.51 -6.65 -12.76
N VAL A 194 -2.68 -5.89 -11.67
CA VAL A 194 -2.97 -4.46 -11.73
C VAL A 194 -1.81 -3.68 -12.34
N VAL A 195 -0.56 -4.01 -11.98
CA VAL A 195 0.64 -3.46 -12.60
C VAL A 195 0.63 -3.74 -14.10
N GLY A 196 0.39 -4.99 -14.51
CA GLY A 196 0.33 -5.37 -15.92
C GLY A 196 -0.74 -4.62 -16.70
N LEU A 197 -1.95 -4.47 -16.15
CA LEU A 197 -3.03 -3.70 -16.75
C LEU A 197 -2.67 -2.21 -16.90
N ALA A 198 -2.06 -1.61 -15.88
CA ALA A 198 -1.63 -0.22 -15.92
C ALA A 198 -0.57 0.02 -17.02
N PHE A 199 0.42 -0.86 -17.13
CA PHE A 199 1.45 -0.79 -18.17
C PHE A 199 0.89 -1.02 -19.58
N MET A 200 0.01 -2.01 -19.77
CA MET A 200 -0.62 -2.25 -21.09
C MET A 200 -1.41 -1.04 -21.57
N ARG A 201 -2.08 -0.35 -20.65
CA ARG A 201 -2.82 0.88 -20.97
C ARG A 201 -1.88 2.02 -21.36
N ALA A 202 -0.76 2.19 -20.66
CA ALA A 202 0.27 3.16 -21.02
C ALA A 202 0.83 2.88 -22.43
N ASN A 203 1.19 1.61 -22.71
CA ASN A 203 1.76 1.20 -24.00
C ASN A 203 0.79 1.34 -25.19
N ARG A 204 -0.51 1.10 -24.99
CA ARG A 204 -1.52 1.34 -26.05
C ARG A 204 -1.59 2.81 -26.46
N ARG A 205 -1.29 3.74 -25.55
CA ARG A 205 -1.25 5.18 -25.85
C ARG A 205 -0.06 5.54 -26.74
N GLU A 206 1.11 4.93 -26.51
CA GLU A 206 2.30 5.15 -27.34
C GLU A 206 2.03 4.82 -28.81
N ARG A 207 1.38 3.68 -29.06
CA ARG A 207 1.09 3.19 -30.42
C ARG A 207 0.10 4.07 -31.19
N MET A 208 -0.75 4.84 -30.52
CA MET A 208 -1.70 5.74 -31.18
C MET A 208 -1.09 7.09 -31.57
N LEU A 209 0.09 7.43 -31.03
CA LEU A 209 0.78 8.71 -31.29
C LEU A 209 1.98 8.56 -32.24
N GLY A 210 2.50 7.34 -32.41
CA GLY A 210 3.63 7.02 -33.29
C GLY A 210 3.26 6.46 -34.66
N GLY A 211 1.99 6.54 -35.06
CA GLY A 211 1.51 6.24 -36.42
C GLY A 211 1.01 7.50 -37.08
#